data_AF-A0A645JNI5-F1
#
_entry.id   AF-A0A645JNI5-F1
#
_cell.length_a   1.000
_cell.length_b   1.000
_cell.length_c   1.000
_cell.angle_alpha   90.00
_cell.angle_beta   90.00
_cell.angle_gamma   90.00
#
_symmetry.space_group_name_H-M   'P 1'
#
loop_
_entity.id
_entity.type
_entity.pdbx_description
1 polymer ?
#
loop_
_entity_poly.entity_id
_entity_poly.type
_entity_poly.pdbx_seq_one_letter_code
_entity_poly.pdbx_strand_id
1 'polypeptide(L)' 'MIEAGIFDKDLILVRQQNFANNGDIVVALIEDFATVKTFYREKDFIRLQPENSAMSPIIVRDVTILGKVIGLFRKF' A
#
# COMPACT_ATOMS: atom_id res chain seq x y z
N MET A 1 7.78 -2.97 -3.33
CA MET A 1 7.86 -1.50 -3.19
C MET A 1 9.26 -0.97 -3.57
N ILE A 2 10.01 -1.74 -4.36
CA ILE A 2 11.40 -1.46 -4.76
C ILE A 2 11.46 -0.15 -5.57
N GLU A 3 10.49 0.04 -6.46
CA GLU A 3 10.39 1.24 -7.31
C GLU A 3 10.04 2.51 -6.51
N ALA A 4 9.35 2.35 -5.38
CA ALA A 4 9.10 3.42 -4.40
C ALA A 4 10.25 3.60 -3.38
N GLY A 5 11.37 2.90 -3.56
CA GLY A 5 12.53 2.99 -2.68
C GLY A 5 12.35 2.37 -1.30
N ILE A 6 11.28 1.60 -1.08
CA ILE A 6 11.02 0.84 0.15
C ILE A 6 11.53 -0.59 -0.06
N PHE A 7 12.61 -0.93 0.64
CA PHE A 7 13.30 -2.21 0.57
C PHE A 7 13.02 -3.07 1.79
N ASP A 8 13.48 -4.31 1.73
CA ASP A 8 13.43 -5.23 2.87
C ASP A 8 14.11 -4.60 4.10
N LYS A 9 13.52 -4.80 5.28
CA LYS A 9 13.94 -4.27 6.60
C LYS A 9 13.79 -2.77 6.81
N ASP A 10 13.21 -2.03 5.86
CA ASP A 10 12.83 -0.65 6.13
C ASP A 10 11.71 -0.53 7.14
N LEU A 11 11.75 0.54 7.92
CA LEU A 11 10.64 0.95 8.77
C LEU A 11 9.83 2.03 8.05
N ILE A 12 8.53 1.82 7.91
CA ILE A 12 7.61 2.82 7.37
C ILE A 12 6.86 3.52 8.50
N LEU A 13 6.71 4.83 8.37
CA LEU A 13 5.86 5.61 9.27
C LEU A 13 4.44 5.64 8.69
N VAL A 14 3.48 5.14 9.47
CA VAL A 14 2.08 5.02 9.04
C VAL A 14 1.23 5.98 9.87
N ARG A 15 0.52 6.88 9.20
CA ARG A 15 -0.55 7.65 9.81
C ARG A 15 -1.81 6.81 9.82
N GLN A 16 -2.33 6.49 11.00
CA GLN A 16 -3.56 5.73 11.14
C GLN A 16 -4.75 6.50 10.55
N GLN A 17 -5.41 5.91 9.57
CA GLN A 17 -6.60 6.45 8.91
C GLN A 17 -7.29 5.33 8.11
N ASN A 18 -8.61 5.40 7.97
CA ASN A 18 -9.42 4.40 7.27
C ASN A 18 -9.80 4.79 5.83
N PHE A 19 -9.19 5.85 5.29
CA PHE A 19 -9.40 6.34 3.94
C PHE A 19 -8.06 6.56 3.24
N ALA A 20 -8.08 6.56 1.91
CA ALA A 20 -6.92 6.83 1.07
C ALA A 20 -7.37 7.48 -0.24
N ASN A 21 -6.49 8.29 -0.82
CA ASN A 21 -6.67 8.83 -2.17
C ASN A 21 -5.92 7.98 -3.20
N ASN A 22 -6.32 8.10 -4.46
CA ASN A 22 -5.62 7.43 -5.55
C ASN A 22 -4.15 7.89 -5.61
N GLY A 23 -3.23 6.93 -5.63
CA GLY A 23 -1.78 7.17 -5.56
C GLY A 23 -1.19 7.18 -4.16
N ASP A 24 -2.00 7.09 -3.10
CA ASP A 24 -1.47 6.97 -1.73
C ASP A 24 -0.85 5.57 -1.52
N ILE A 25 0.36 5.52 -0.95
CA ILE A 25 0.91 4.27 -0.41
C ILE A 25 0.23 3.99 0.92
N VAL A 26 -0.36 2.81 1.06
CA VAL A 26 -1.18 2.43 2.21
C VAL A 26 -0.74 1.11 2.80
N VAL A 27 -1.04 0.93 4.08
CA VAL A 27 -1.17 -0.40 4.69
C VAL A 27 -2.63 -0.81 4.54
N ALA A 28 -2.84 -1.86 3.76
CA ALA A 28 -4.16 -2.38 3.42
C ALA A 28 -4.32 -3.80 3.97
N LEU A 29 -5.43 -4.06 4.66
CA LEU A 29 -5.82 -5.38 5.12
C LEU A 29 -6.80 -5.98 4.11
N ILE A 30 -6.40 -7.10 3.52
CA ILE A 30 -7.21 -7.89 2.60
C ILE A 30 -7.38 -9.25 3.27
N GLU A 31 -8.63 -9.68 3.48
CA GLU A 31 -8.93 -10.87 4.29
C GLU A 31 -8.18 -10.76 5.64
N ASP A 32 -7.26 -11.68 5.93
CA ASP A 32 -6.49 -11.70 7.17
C ASP A 32 -5.01 -11.32 6.99
N PHE A 33 -4.63 -10.73 5.84
CA PHE A 33 -3.24 -10.34 5.55
C PHE A 33 -3.07 -8.84 5.29
N ALA A 34 -2.10 -8.23 5.98
CA ALA A 34 -1.72 -6.83 5.80
C ALA A 34 -0.63 -6.69 4.73
N THR A 35 -0.87 -5.82 3.74
CA THR A 35 0.06 -5.55 2.64
C THR A 35 0.32 -4.06 2.48
N VAL A 36 1.51 -3.73 1.97
CA VAL A 36 1.85 -2.35 1.58
C VAL A 36 1.79 -2.25 0.06
N LYS A 37 0.91 -1.37 -0.44
CA LYS A 37 0.65 -1.15 -1.87
C LYS A 37 0.22 0.30 -2.12
N THR A 38 0.32 0.74 -3.37
CA THR A 38 -0.26 2.01 -3.81
C THR A 38 -1.75 1.80 -4.11
N PHE A 39 -2.60 2.61 -3.49
CA PHE A 39 -4.04 2.48 -3.57
C PHE A 39 -4.60 3.21 -4.80
N TYR A 40 -5.48 2.54 -5.54
CA TYR A 40 -6.31 3.15 -6.57
C TYR A 40 -7.75 2.63 -6.46
N ARG A 41 -8.69 3.55 -6.25
CA ARG A 41 -10.12 3.32 -6.40
C ARG A 41 -10.51 3.62 -7.84
N GLU A 42 -10.84 2.55 -8.57
CA GLU A 42 -11.43 2.60 -9.90
C GLU A 42 -12.97 2.58 -9.77
N LYS A 43 -13.69 2.65 -10.89
CA LYS A 43 -15.16 2.75 -10.89
C LYS A 43 -15.85 1.57 -10.19
N ASP A 44 -15.38 0.35 -10.45
CA ASP A 44 -16.06 -0.89 -10.04
C ASP A 44 -15.21 -1.76 -9.10
N PHE A 45 -13.94 -1.40 -8.88
CA PHE A 45 -12.99 -2.17 -8.10
C PHE A 45 -11.89 -1.29 -7.50
N ILE A 46 -11.15 -1.88 -6.57
CA ILE A 46 -9.96 -1.30 -5.96
C ILE A 46 -8.77 -2.07 -6.51
N ARG A 47 -7.78 -1.32 -7.00
CA ARG A 47 -6.49 -1.83 -7.44
C ARG A 47 -5.44 -1.45 -6.41
N LEU A 48 -4.80 -2.46 -5.86
CA LEU A 48 -3.62 -2.31 -5.01
C LEU A 48 -2.40 -2.60 -5.87
N GLN A 49 -1.77 -1.52 -6.31
CA GLN A 49 -0.65 -1.55 -7.22
C GLN A 49 0.65 -1.82 -6.45
N PRO A 50 1.42 -2.87 -6.80
CA PRO A 50 2.79 -2.99 -6.34
C PRO A 50 3.67 -1.97 -7.06
N GLU A 51 4.53 -1.31 -6.28
CA GLU A 51 5.70 -0.57 -6.79
C GLU A 51 6.85 -1.57 -6.99
N ASN A 52 6.60 -2.56 -7.86
CA ASN A 52 7.52 -3.59 -8.31
C ASN A 52 6.95 -4.21 -9.61
N SER A 53 7.56 -3.88 -10.74
CA SER A 53 7.20 -4.35 -12.09
C SER A 53 7.18 -5.88 -12.25
N ALA A 54 7.87 -6.63 -11.39
CA ALA A 54 7.83 -8.09 -11.41
C ALA A 54 6.56 -8.67 -10.74
N MET A 55 5.68 -7.84 -10.17
CA MET A 55 4.49 -8.28 -9.44
C MET A 55 3.21 -7.78 -10.12
N SER A 56 2.20 -8.64 -10.19
CA SER A 56 0.88 -8.26 -10.71
C SER A 56 0.09 -7.44 -9.68
N PRO A 57 -0.76 -6.50 -10.13
CA PRO A 57 -1.70 -5.78 -9.27
C PRO A 57 -2.69 -6.73 -8.58
N ILE A 58 -3.13 -6.37 -7.38
CA ILE A 58 -4.21 -7.08 -6.68
C ILE A 58 -5.50 -6.31 -6.91
N ILE A 59 -6.50 -6.99 -7.47
CA ILE A 59 -7.82 -6.41 -7.77
C ILE A 59 -8.84 -6.98 -6.78
N VAL A 60 -9.48 -6.11 -6.01
CA VAL A 60 -10.47 -6.47 -4.98
C VAL A 60 -11.69 -5.56 -5.05
N ARG A 61 -12.83 -6.03 -4.56
CA ARG A 61 -14.04 -5.21 -4.44
C ARG A 61 -14.02 -4.32 -3.19
N ASP A 62 -13.40 -4.82 -2.12
CA ASP A 62 -13.31 -4.12 -0.84
C ASP A 62 -11.93 -4.35 -0.22
N VAL A 63 -11.51 -3.41 0.62
CA VAL A 63 -10.26 -3.46 1.39
C VAL A 63 -10.37 -2.56 2.61
N THR A 64 -9.81 -3.01 3.73
CA THR A 64 -9.69 -2.15 4.91
C THR A 64 -8.37 -1.39 4.86
N ILE A 65 -8.43 -0.06 4.86
CA ILE A 65 -7.23 0.77 5.00
C ILE A 65 -6.89 0.88 6.49
N LEU A 66 -5.69 0.43 6.87
CA LEU A 66 -5.17 0.55 8.24
C LEU A 66 -4.46 1.90 8.44
N GLY A 67 -3.86 2.44 7.38
CA GLY A 67 -3.27 3.77 7.39
C GLY A 67 -2.52 4.13 6.12
N LYS A 68 -2.15 5.40 6.02
CA LYS A 68 -1.35 5.96 4.93
C LYS A 68 0.12 6.00 5.34
N VAL A 69 1.01 5.57 4.46
CA VAL A 69 2.46 5.72 4.63
C VAL A 69 2.82 7.19 4.42
N ILE A 70 3.49 7.79 5.41
CA ILE A 70 3.88 9.20 5.41
C ILE A 70 5.40 9.42 5.49
N GLY A 71 6.17 8.35 5.67
CA GLY A 71 7.62 8.44 5.75
C GLY A 71 8.30 7.08 5.76
N LEU A 72 9.60 7.12 5.57
CA LEU A 72 10.49 5.96 5.57
C LEU A 72 11.66 6.25 6.51
N PHE A 73 12.02 5.26 7.33
CA PHE A 73 13.23 5.26 8.13
C PHE A 73 14.06 4.03 7.79
N ARG A 74 15.30 4.27 7.36
CA ARG A 74 16.29 3.23 7.07
C ARG A 74 17.50 3.45 7.97
N LYS A 75 17.87 2.40 8.70
CA LYS A 75 19.13 2.36 9.44
C LYS A 75 20.22 1.82 8.52
N PHE A 76 21.36 2.50 8.48
CA PHE A 76 22.56 2.09 7.76
C PHE A 76 23.58 1.46 8.70
#